data_AF-A0A2T7PPZ9-F1
#
_entry.id   AF-A0A2T7PPZ9-F1
#
_cell.length_a   1.000
_cell.length_b   1.000
_cell.length_c   1.000
_cell.angle_alpha   90.00
_cell.angle_beta   90.00
_cell.angle_gamma   90.00
#
_symmetry.space_group_name_H-M   'P 1'
#
loop_
_entity.id
_entity.type
_entity.pdbx_description
1 polymer ?
#
loop_
_entity_poly.entity_id
_entity_poly.type
_entity_poly.pdbx_seq_one_letter_code
_entity_poly.pdbx_strand_id
1 'polypeptide(L)'
;MNNGHLRKRTHAPSPFLAPSNDHTKAFNIIVRPALCACANLETTKGRRYNAFLILTISSLPVLALIIQNAVDVRENNNSLAISSEIKGDVLFSVESGEVVHYMQIERGTSALYISSGRDVSVKLNLDIARVNTDKAIQALSSWPGVASDGPNYVSEQAFHQSIQDWRWRVDSNATVPQNIKFYTDNIAVMIRWLADGIQSSHNGGLWSTLVSYHMLIISKEQAGLERALGSTFFAQGKSTR
;
A
#
# COMPACT_ATOMS: atom_id res chain seq x y z
N MET A 1 41.77 78.70 67.27
CA MET A 1 42.87 77.77 67.64
C MET A 1 43.12 76.86 66.44
N ASN A 2 44.30 76.53 65.97
CA ASN A 2 45.63 77.14 65.92
C ASN A 2 46.38 76.27 64.87
N ASN A 3 47.06 76.89 63.91
CA ASN A 3 48.12 76.37 63.04
C ASN A 3 47.84 75.11 62.17
N GLY A 4 48.12 75.05 60.87
CA GLY A 4 49.09 75.79 60.07
C GLY A 4 50.21 74.85 59.61
N HIS A 5 50.12 74.30 58.39
CA HIS A 5 51.32 73.94 57.65
C HIS A 5 51.13 74.02 56.13
N LEU A 6 51.71 75.07 55.56
CA LEU A 6 51.94 75.30 54.14
C LEU A 6 53.31 74.74 53.78
N ARG A 7 53.43 73.97 52.69
CA ARG A 7 54.65 73.97 51.88
C ARG A 7 54.32 74.04 50.38
N LYS A 8 54.73 75.18 49.82
CA LYS A 8 54.70 75.67 48.44
C LYS A 8 55.43 74.72 47.46
N ARG A 9 54.87 74.50 46.25
CA ARG A 9 55.30 75.03 44.91
C ARG A 9 56.13 73.99 44.12
N THR A 10 56.09 73.83 42.78
CA THR A 10 56.00 74.78 41.65
C THR A 10 55.87 74.06 40.29
N HIS A 11 55.19 74.72 39.32
CA HIS A 11 55.47 74.82 37.85
C HIS A 11 55.34 73.59 36.91
N ALA A 12 54.84 73.66 35.66
CA ALA A 12 54.28 74.72 34.78
C ALA A 12 53.52 74.03 33.58
N PRO A 13 53.27 74.64 32.39
CA PRO A 13 51.94 75.02 31.91
C PRO A 13 51.43 74.29 30.63
N SER A 14 50.15 74.59 30.33
CA SER A 14 49.26 74.39 29.14
C SER A 14 49.87 74.62 27.73
N PRO A 15 49.15 74.62 26.56
CA PRO A 15 47.71 74.38 26.21
C PRO A 15 47.51 73.55 24.90
N PHE A 16 46.28 73.35 24.39
CA PHE A 16 45.78 73.78 23.04
C PHE A 16 44.42 73.12 22.69
N LEU A 17 43.40 73.94 22.37
CA LEU A 17 42.09 73.55 21.82
C LEU A 17 42.15 73.45 20.28
N ALA A 18 41.45 72.53 19.60
CA ALA A 18 40.16 72.71 18.87
C ALA A 18 40.17 71.74 17.63
N PRO A 19 39.13 71.65 16.76
CA PRO A 19 37.68 71.39 16.97
C PRO A 19 37.06 70.33 15.99
N SER A 20 35.78 69.98 16.24
CA SER A 20 34.66 69.65 15.31
C SER A 20 34.83 68.74 14.09
N ASN A 21 33.98 67.71 13.95
CA ASN A 21 32.88 67.74 12.96
C ASN A 21 31.89 66.56 13.07
N ASP A 22 30.67 66.91 12.66
CA ASP A 22 29.40 66.18 12.63
C ASP A 22 29.36 65.08 11.54
N HIS A 23 28.32 64.25 11.65
CA HIS A 23 27.61 63.48 10.61
C HIS A 23 27.53 61.95 10.79
N THR A 24 26.34 61.46 10.39
CA THR A 24 25.84 60.09 10.19
C THR A 24 25.51 59.22 11.42
N LYS A 25 24.22 59.31 11.83
CA LYS A 25 23.53 58.26 12.60
C LYS A 25 23.50 56.96 11.78
N ALA A 26 24.44 56.06 12.04
CA ALA A 26 24.34 54.67 11.62
C ALA A 26 23.32 53.93 12.52
N PHE A 27 22.29 53.36 11.91
CA PHE A 27 21.34 52.48 12.57
C PHE A 27 22.07 51.17 12.91
N ASN A 28 22.69 51.12 14.10
CA ASN A 28 23.38 49.92 14.58
C ASN A 28 22.34 48.85 14.93
N ILE A 29 22.15 47.89 14.01
CA ILE A 29 21.57 46.59 14.37
C ILE A 29 22.62 45.88 15.23
N ILE A 30 22.46 45.99 16.55
CA ILE A 30 23.25 45.19 17.49
C ILE A 30 22.69 43.78 17.45
N VAL A 31 23.25 42.93 16.58
CA VAL A 31 23.09 41.48 16.71
C VAL A 31 23.88 41.09 17.96
N ARG A 32 23.19 40.92 19.10
CA ARG A 32 23.81 40.35 20.30
C ARG A 32 24.05 38.86 20.03
N PRO A 33 25.30 38.35 19.99
CA PRO A 33 25.54 36.93 19.87
C PRO A 33 25.34 36.31 21.26
N ALA A 34 24.08 36.05 21.62
CA ALA A 34 23.74 35.57 22.96
C ALA A 34 23.90 34.05 23.14
N LEU A 35 24.62 33.35 22.25
CA LEU A 35 24.76 31.89 22.35
C LEU A 35 26.16 31.32 22.16
N CYS A 36 27.18 32.15 21.94
CA CYS A 36 28.57 31.71 21.97
C CYS A 36 29.39 32.69 22.81
N ALA A 37 29.46 32.43 24.12
CA ALA A 37 30.57 32.95 24.91
C ALA A 37 31.84 32.32 24.36
N CYS A 38 32.56 33.03 23.49
CA CYS A 38 33.87 32.61 23.02
C CYS A 38 34.80 32.50 24.22
N ALA A 39 34.95 31.29 24.77
CA ALA A 39 36.10 30.98 25.61
C ALA A 39 37.35 31.28 24.76
N ASN A 40 38.25 32.12 25.28
CA ASN A 40 39.45 32.59 24.58
C ASN A 40 40.18 31.44 23.86
N LEU A 41 40.23 31.50 22.52
CA LEU A 41 40.91 30.51 21.65
C LEU A 41 42.43 30.43 21.86
N GLU A 42 42.99 31.43 22.54
CA GLU A 42 44.40 31.50 22.91
C GLU A 42 44.77 30.58 24.09
N THR A 43 43.79 30.15 24.90
CA THR A 43 44.05 29.27 26.05
C THR A 43 43.71 27.81 25.73
N THR A 44 44.57 26.87 26.14
CA THR A 44 44.37 25.42 25.89
C THR A 44 43.07 24.89 26.49
N LYS A 45 42.63 25.47 27.61
CA LYS A 45 41.36 25.12 28.28
C LYS A 45 40.13 25.62 27.50
N GLY A 46 40.18 26.85 26.96
CA GLY A 46 39.11 27.41 26.12
C GLY A 46 38.93 26.65 24.81
N ARG A 47 40.03 26.21 24.18
CA ARG A 47 39.99 25.38 22.97
C ARG A 47 39.31 24.02 23.21
N ARG A 48 39.58 23.38 24.35
CA ARG A 48 38.94 22.10 24.73
C ARG A 48 37.44 22.27 25.01
N TYR A 49 37.05 23.37 25.64
CA TYR A 49 35.64 23.68 25.89
C TYR A 49 34.86 23.95 24.60
N ASN A 50 35.39 24.78 23.70
CA ASN A 50 34.74 25.06 22.41
C ASN A 50 34.68 23.80 21.53
N ALA A 51 35.71 22.94 21.54
CA ALA A 51 35.67 21.66 20.85
C ALA A 51 34.59 20.72 21.41
N PHE A 52 34.44 20.66 22.73
CA PHE A 52 33.38 19.89 23.39
C PHE A 52 31.98 20.40 23.01
N LEU A 53 31.79 21.72 22.95
CA LEU A 53 30.52 22.34 22.58
C LEU A 53 30.14 22.06 21.11
N ILE A 54 31.10 22.14 20.19
CA ILE A 54 30.88 21.80 18.78
C ILE A 54 30.56 20.30 18.62
N LEU A 55 31.26 19.43 19.34
CA LEU A 55 31.00 17.99 19.34
C LEU A 55 29.61 17.64 19.89
N THR A 56 29.17 18.30 20.96
CA THR A 56 27.84 18.06 21.54
C THR A 56 26.72 18.56 20.63
N ILE A 57 26.86 19.75 20.03
CA ILE A 57 25.86 20.27 19.08
C ILE A 57 25.78 19.38 17.83
N SER A 58 26.91 18.89 17.32
CA SER A 58 26.95 17.99 16.16
C SER A 58 26.43 16.57 16.46
N SER A 59 26.52 16.11 17.72
CA SER A 59 26.01 14.79 18.11
C SER A 59 24.49 14.70 18.15
N LEU A 60 23.79 15.82 18.37
CA LEU A 60 22.35 15.88 18.50
C LEU A 60 21.59 15.41 17.23
N PRO A 61 21.89 15.89 16.01
CA PRO A 61 21.25 15.39 14.78
C PRO A 61 21.61 13.92 14.49
N VAL A 62 22.82 13.47 14.86
CA VAL A 62 23.22 12.07 14.69
C VAL A 62 22.40 11.15 15.59
N LEU A 63 22.18 11.54 16.84
CA LEU A 63 21.33 10.80 17.77
C LEU A 63 19.86 10.78 17.31
N ALA A 64 19.35 11.89 16.81
CA ALA A 64 18.01 11.95 16.24
C ALA A 64 17.85 11.00 15.05
N LEU A 65 18.84 10.94 14.16
CA LEU A 65 18.85 9.98 13.04
C LEU A 65 18.91 8.53 13.52
N ILE A 66 19.72 8.23 14.55
CA ILE A 66 19.80 6.88 15.11
C ILE A 66 18.46 6.46 15.72
N ILE A 67 17.80 7.35 16.46
CA ILE A 67 16.48 7.09 17.05
C ILE A 67 15.44 6.86 15.96
N GLN A 68 15.42 7.71 14.93
CA GLN A 68 14.53 7.53 13.78
C GLN A 68 14.74 6.16 13.12
N ASN A 69 15.98 5.83 12.78
CA ASN A 69 16.30 4.53 12.19
C ASN A 69 15.98 3.36 13.13
N ALA A 70 16.14 3.52 14.44
CA ALA A 70 15.81 2.48 15.41
C ALA A 70 14.29 2.25 15.53
N VAL A 71 13.49 3.32 15.44
CA VAL A 71 12.03 3.23 15.35
C VAL A 71 11.63 2.56 14.04
N ASP A 72 12.19 3.01 12.91
CA ASP A 72 11.92 2.44 11.58
C ASP A 72 12.30 0.94 11.51
N VAL A 73 13.45 0.57 12.07
CA VAL A 73 13.89 -0.83 12.14
C VAL A 73 13.01 -1.65 13.08
N ARG A 74 12.55 -1.10 14.20
CA ARG A 74 11.65 -1.80 15.12
C ARG A 74 10.28 -2.05 14.51
N GLU A 75 9.76 -1.07 13.77
CA GLU A 75 8.54 -1.24 12.96
C GLU A 75 8.77 -2.29 11.87
N ASN A 76 9.92 -2.26 11.18
CA ASN A 76 10.25 -3.23 10.13
C ASN A 76 10.54 -4.66 10.63
N ASN A 77 11.02 -4.82 11.87
CA ASN A 77 11.33 -6.16 12.42
C ASN A 77 10.06 -6.89 12.91
N ASN A 78 9.03 -6.14 13.35
CA ASN A 78 7.69 -6.70 13.60
C ASN A 78 6.97 -7.10 12.29
N SER A 79 7.43 -6.57 11.14
CA SER A 79 6.90 -6.93 9.81
C SER A 79 7.27 -8.34 9.35
N LEU A 80 8.13 -9.11 10.03
CA LEU A 80 8.51 -10.45 9.54
C LEU A 80 7.41 -11.51 9.76
N ALA A 81 6.69 -11.47 10.88
CA ALA A 81 5.55 -12.37 11.13
C ALA A 81 4.30 -11.91 10.37
N ILE A 82 4.03 -10.60 10.39
CA ILE A 82 2.95 -9.95 9.65
C ILE A 82 3.15 -10.11 8.13
N SER A 83 4.39 -10.14 7.64
CA SER A 83 4.68 -10.40 6.22
C SER A 83 4.35 -11.83 5.79
N SER A 84 4.36 -12.84 6.67
CA SER A 84 3.99 -14.20 6.28
C SER A 84 2.49 -14.37 6.08
N GLU A 85 1.68 -13.80 6.98
CA GLU A 85 0.22 -13.80 6.87
C GLU A 85 -0.25 -12.96 5.69
N ILE A 86 0.30 -11.73 5.55
CA ILE A 86 0.06 -10.89 4.37
C ILE A 86 0.48 -11.62 3.08
N LYS A 87 1.60 -12.35 3.07
CA LYS A 87 1.99 -13.14 1.89
C LYS A 87 0.98 -14.25 1.58
N GLY A 88 0.42 -14.89 2.60
CA GLY A 88 -0.63 -15.91 2.44
C GLY A 88 -1.90 -15.33 1.84
N ASP A 89 -2.38 -14.21 2.37
CA ASP A 89 -3.60 -13.54 1.90
C ASP A 89 -3.46 -12.97 0.49
N VAL A 90 -2.29 -12.39 0.19
CA VAL A 90 -1.95 -11.91 -1.16
C VAL A 90 -1.89 -13.07 -2.15
N LEU A 91 -1.23 -14.18 -1.77
CA LEU A 91 -1.14 -15.37 -2.61
C LEU A 91 -2.54 -15.94 -2.87
N PHE A 92 -3.34 -16.11 -1.83
CA PHE A 92 -4.73 -16.55 -1.92
C PHE A 92 -5.58 -15.65 -2.82
N SER A 93 -5.39 -14.32 -2.75
CA SER A 93 -6.08 -13.37 -3.61
C SER A 93 -5.71 -13.54 -5.09
N VAL A 94 -4.44 -13.82 -5.39
CA VAL A 94 -3.99 -14.09 -6.76
C VAL A 94 -4.54 -15.43 -7.26
N GLU A 95 -4.44 -16.49 -6.46
CA GLU A 95 -4.97 -17.82 -6.79
C GLU A 95 -6.49 -17.78 -7.03
N SER A 96 -7.24 -17.07 -6.17
CA SER A 96 -8.69 -16.83 -6.35
C SER A 96 -8.99 -16.11 -7.67
N GLY A 97 -8.13 -15.16 -8.07
CA GLY A 97 -8.24 -14.46 -9.35
C GLY A 97 -7.99 -15.37 -10.56
N GLU A 98 -7.10 -16.36 -10.43
CA GLU A 98 -6.89 -17.39 -11.46
C GLU A 98 -8.11 -18.32 -11.58
N VAL A 99 -8.69 -18.74 -10.45
CA VAL A 99 -9.95 -19.53 -10.45
C VAL A 99 -11.06 -18.77 -11.19
N VAL A 100 -11.24 -17.48 -10.89
CA VAL A 100 -12.19 -16.62 -11.60
C VAL A 100 -11.91 -16.62 -13.11
N HIS A 101 -10.65 -16.50 -13.52
CA HIS A 101 -10.29 -16.48 -14.93
C HIS A 101 -10.66 -17.78 -15.65
N TYR A 102 -10.33 -18.94 -15.08
CA TYR A 102 -10.63 -20.22 -15.72
C TYR A 102 -12.12 -20.55 -15.69
N MET A 103 -12.84 -20.22 -14.61
CA MET A 103 -14.30 -20.34 -14.57
C MET A 103 -14.99 -19.47 -15.63
N GLN A 104 -14.46 -18.29 -15.94
CA GLN A 104 -14.98 -17.44 -17.03
C GLN A 104 -14.80 -18.09 -18.40
N ILE A 105 -13.67 -18.75 -18.64
CA ILE A 105 -13.42 -19.51 -19.88
C ILE A 105 -14.36 -20.70 -19.97
N GLU A 106 -14.51 -21.47 -18.89
CA GLU A 106 -15.41 -22.63 -18.85
C GLU A 106 -16.88 -22.21 -19.04
N ARG A 107 -17.32 -21.09 -18.44
CA ARG A 107 -18.65 -20.52 -18.69
C ARG A 107 -18.86 -20.24 -20.18
N GLY A 108 -17.92 -19.54 -20.81
CA GLY A 108 -18.03 -19.13 -22.21
C GLY A 108 -18.02 -20.31 -23.18
N THR A 109 -17.11 -21.26 -22.96
CA THR A 109 -17.02 -22.49 -23.78
C THR A 109 -18.22 -23.41 -23.56
N SER A 110 -18.74 -23.52 -22.33
CA SER A 110 -19.97 -24.26 -22.03
C SER A 110 -21.18 -23.63 -22.72
N ALA A 111 -21.29 -22.29 -22.70
CA ALA A 111 -22.36 -21.59 -23.38
C ALA A 111 -22.30 -21.81 -24.91
N LEU A 112 -21.09 -21.76 -25.48
CA LEU A 112 -20.89 -22.06 -26.91
C LEU A 112 -21.31 -23.50 -27.23
N TYR A 113 -20.86 -24.49 -26.44
CA TYR A 113 -21.21 -25.90 -26.61
C TYR A 113 -22.72 -26.15 -26.52
N ILE A 114 -23.42 -25.52 -25.57
CA ILE A 114 -24.87 -25.63 -25.46
C ILE A 114 -25.54 -24.99 -26.69
N SER A 115 -25.08 -23.80 -27.11
CA SER A 115 -25.67 -23.07 -28.24
C SER A 115 -25.44 -23.73 -29.60
N SER A 116 -24.35 -24.48 -29.76
CA SER A 116 -24.06 -25.25 -30.98
C SER A 116 -24.85 -26.56 -31.09
N GLY A 117 -25.80 -26.80 -30.16
CA GLY A 117 -26.53 -28.05 -30.11
C GLY A 117 -25.67 -29.23 -29.62
N ARG A 118 -24.67 -28.95 -28.77
CA ARG A 118 -23.73 -29.94 -28.21
C ARG A 118 -22.82 -30.57 -29.26
N ASP A 119 -22.37 -29.74 -30.21
CA ASP A 119 -21.44 -30.17 -31.25
C ASP A 119 -20.13 -30.72 -30.66
N VAL A 120 -19.75 -31.92 -31.11
CA VAL A 120 -18.51 -32.61 -30.75
C VAL A 120 -17.28 -31.77 -31.10
N SER A 121 -17.34 -30.94 -32.13
CA SER A 121 -16.24 -30.04 -32.54
C SER A 121 -15.88 -29.02 -31.44
N VAL A 122 -16.85 -28.59 -30.63
CA VAL A 122 -16.66 -27.65 -29.51
C VAL A 122 -16.30 -28.38 -28.22
N LYS A 123 -16.67 -29.65 -28.09
CA LYS A 123 -16.49 -30.46 -26.88
C LYS A 123 -15.03 -30.54 -26.42
N LEU A 124 -14.08 -30.68 -27.36
CA LEU A 124 -12.65 -30.71 -27.03
C LEU A 124 -12.19 -29.45 -26.29
N ASN A 125 -12.58 -28.27 -26.78
CA ASN A 125 -12.23 -27.00 -26.14
C ASN A 125 -12.89 -26.84 -24.76
N LEU A 126 -14.11 -27.34 -24.61
CA LEU A 126 -14.80 -27.37 -23.32
C LEU A 126 -14.09 -28.28 -22.32
N ASP A 127 -13.67 -29.48 -22.73
CA ASP A 127 -12.99 -30.41 -21.82
C ASP A 127 -11.61 -29.87 -21.39
N ILE A 128 -10.90 -29.16 -22.27
CA ILE A 128 -9.67 -28.43 -21.91
C ILE A 128 -9.98 -27.33 -20.88
N ALA A 129 -11.06 -26.57 -21.07
CA ALA A 129 -11.47 -25.53 -20.11
C ALA A 129 -11.79 -26.14 -18.74
N ARG A 130 -12.52 -27.27 -18.69
CA ARG A 130 -12.84 -28.02 -17.47
C ARG A 130 -11.60 -28.42 -16.68
N VAL A 131 -10.61 -29.01 -17.37
CA VAL A 131 -9.35 -29.43 -16.75
C VAL A 131 -8.58 -28.24 -16.18
N ASN A 132 -8.57 -27.10 -16.87
CA ASN A 132 -7.88 -25.91 -16.38
C ASN A 132 -8.57 -25.30 -15.16
N THR A 133 -9.91 -25.27 -15.14
CA THR A 133 -10.67 -24.87 -13.96
C THR A 133 -10.37 -25.79 -12.77
N ASP A 134 -10.34 -27.10 -12.98
CA ASP A 134 -10.05 -28.06 -11.90
C ASP A 134 -8.65 -27.86 -11.33
N LYS A 135 -7.65 -27.64 -12.19
CA LYS A 135 -6.29 -27.31 -11.77
C LYS A 135 -6.22 -26.02 -10.96
N ALA A 136 -6.94 -24.99 -11.38
CA ALA A 136 -6.95 -23.72 -10.67
C ALA A 136 -7.60 -23.84 -9.29
N ILE A 137 -8.69 -24.61 -9.18
CA ILE A 137 -9.35 -24.87 -7.89
C ILE A 137 -8.41 -25.64 -6.95
N GLN A 138 -7.75 -26.68 -7.46
CA GLN A 138 -6.80 -27.49 -6.69
C GLN A 138 -5.52 -26.72 -6.30
N ALA A 139 -5.20 -25.65 -7.01
CA ALA A 139 -4.06 -24.80 -6.72
C ALA A 139 -4.31 -23.81 -5.58
N LEU A 140 -5.56 -23.68 -5.10
CA LEU A 140 -5.88 -22.83 -3.95
C LEU A 140 -5.15 -23.34 -2.70
N SER A 141 -4.28 -22.49 -2.15
CA SER A 141 -3.51 -22.78 -0.93
C SER A 141 -4.36 -22.88 0.33
N SER A 142 -5.53 -22.23 0.33
CA SER A 142 -6.49 -22.28 1.42
C SER A 142 -7.92 -22.22 0.90
N TRP A 143 -8.85 -22.86 1.63
CA TRP A 143 -10.27 -22.85 1.33
C TRP A 143 -11.03 -22.15 2.47
N PRO A 144 -11.62 -20.95 2.25
CA PRO A 144 -12.23 -20.17 3.32
C PRO A 144 -13.42 -20.85 4.03
N GLY A 145 -14.17 -21.71 3.34
CA GLY A 145 -15.24 -22.51 3.96
C GLY A 145 -16.38 -21.68 4.57
N VAL A 146 -16.65 -20.49 4.03
CA VAL A 146 -17.59 -19.54 4.63
C VAL A 146 -19.03 -20.06 4.53
N ALA A 147 -19.62 -20.42 5.67
CA ALA A 147 -20.96 -21.02 5.73
C ALA A 147 -22.07 -20.12 5.15
N SER A 148 -21.92 -18.79 5.22
CA SER A 148 -22.90 -17.86 4.66
C SER A 148 -22.96 -17.86 3.13
N ASP A 149 -21.95 -18.41 2.45
CA ASP A 149 -21.93 -18.49 0.99
C ASP A 149 -22.81 -19.63 0.47
N GLY A 150 -23.14 -20.58 1.34
CA GLY A 150 -24.00 -21.72 1.04
C GLY A 150 -23.28 -23.07 1.14
N PRO A 151 -24.05 -24.17 1.04
CA PRO A 151 -23.54 -25.51 1.33
C PRO A 151 -22.44 -25.97 0.36
N ASN A 152 -22.47 -25.48 -0.88
CA ASN A 152 -21.48 -25.84 -1.90
C ASN A 152 -20.09 -25.27 -1.62
N TYR A 153 -19.95 -24.28 -0.73
CA TYR A 153 -18.69 -23.60 -0.47
C TYR A 153 -18.05 -24.00 0.86
N VAL A 154 -18.67 -24.90 1.62
CA VAL A 154 -18.18 -25.33 2.94
C VAL A 154 -16.83 -26.05 2.85
N SER A 155 -16.58 -26.74 1.74
CA SER A 155 -15.29 -27.38 1.45
C SER A 155 -14.99 -27.35 -0.05
N GLU A 156 -13.71 -27.44 -0.40
CA GLU A 156 -13.26 -27.59 -1.79
C GLU A 156 -13.95 -28.78 -2.46
N GLN A 157 -14.10 -29.90 -1.74
CA GLN A 157 -14.74 -31.10 -2.24
C GLN A 157 -16.23 -30.88 -2.56
N ALA A 158 -16.96 -30.18 -1.69
CA ALA A 158 -18.37 -29.84 -1.94
C ALA A 158 -18.51 -28.93 -3.17
N PHE A 159 -17.59 -27.99 -3.32
CA PHE A 159 -17.59 -27.09 -4.48
C PHE A 159 -17.28 -27.85 -5.77
N HIS A 160 -16.25 -28.71 -5.74
CA HIS A 160 -15.88 -29.55 -6.86
C HIS A 160 -17.06 -30.45 -7.29
N GLN A 161 -17.74 -31.08 -6.34
CA GLN A 161 -18.96 -31.87 -6.61
C GLN A 161 -20.04 -31.02 -7.28
N SER A 162 -20.30 -29.81 -6.79
CA SER A 162 -21.30 -28.91 -7.39
C SER A 162 -20.98 -28.56 -8.85
N ILE A 163 -19.70 -28.40 -9.19
CA ILE A 163 -19.24 -28.17 -10.57
C ILE A 163 -19.40 -29.43 -11.41
N GLN A 164 -19.04 -30.60 -10.90
CA GLN A 164 -19.20 -31.87 -11.64
C GLN A 164 -20.67 -32.16 -11.95
N ASP A 165 -21.56 -31.97 -10.99
CA ASP A 165 -23.01 -32.10 -11.17
C ASP A 165 -23.51 -31.12 -12.24
N TRP A 166 -22.98 -29.89 -12.25
CA TRP A 166 -23.31 -28.91 -13.28
C TRP A 166 -22.82 -29.34 -14.67
N ARG A 167 -21.58 -29.84 -14.78
CA ARG A 167 -21.00 -30.32 -16.04
C ARG A 167 -21.82 -31.46 -16.65
N TRP A 168 -22.33 -32.37 -15.81
CA TRP A 168 -23.26 -33.41 -16.25
C TRP A 168 -24.55 -32.82 -16.84
N ARG A 169 -25.08 -31.75 -16.23
CA ARG A 169 -26.23 -31.02 -16.76
C ARG A 169 -25.90 -30.32 -18.08
N VAL A 170 -24.72 -29.71 -18.21
CA VAL A 170 -24.26 -29.10 -19.48
C VAL A 170 -24.27 -30.11 -20.61
N ASP A 171 -23.71 -31.30 -20.36
CA ASP A 171 -23.62 -32.38 -21.35
C ASP A 171 -24.99 -33.00 -21.68
N SER A 172 -25.99 -32.88 -20.81
CA SER A 172 -27.34 -33.43 -21.01
C SER A 172 -28.37 -32.40 -21.48
N ASN A 173 -28.83 -31.51 -20.59
CA ASN A 173 -30.04 -30.69 -20.82
C ASN A 173 -29.98 -29.24 -20.32
N ALA A 174 -28.82 -28.75 -19.87
CA ALA A 174 -28.70 -27.37 -19.44
C ALA A 174 -28.97 -26.39 -20.60
N THR A 175 -29.54 -25.24 -20.26
CA THR A 175 -29.75 -24.13 -21.19
C THR A 175 -28.65 -23.07 -21.04
N VAL A 176 -28.43 -22.26 -22.07
CA VAL A 176 -27.43 -21.17 -22.03
C VAL A 176 -27.67 -20.20 -20.86
N PRO A 177 -28.90 -19.70 -20.59
CA PRO A 177 -29.13 -18.78 -19.47
C PRO A 177 -28.84 -19.41 -18.10
N GLN A 178 -29.22 -20.68 -17.93
CA GLN A 178 -28.93 -21.45 -16.73
C GLN A 178 -27.41 -21.61 -16.51
N ASN A 179 -26.66 -21.90 -17.59
CA ASN A 179 -25.21 -22.00 -17.56
C ASN A 179 -24.53 -20.68 -17.21
N ILE A 180 -24.95 -19.58 -17.84
CA ILE A 180 -24.45 -18.25 -17.51
C ILE A 180 -24.70 -17.97 -16.03
N LYS A 181 -25.92 -18.19 -15.54
CA LYS A 181 -26.27 -17.93 -14.14
C LYS A 181 -25.39 -18.74 -13.17
N PHE A 182 -25.30 -20.06 -13.36
CA PHE A 182 -24.53 -20.93 -12.47
C PHE A 182 -23.08 -20.45 -12.31
N TYR A 183 -22.36 -20.24 -13.41
CA TYR A 183 -20.97 -19.81 -13.32
C TYR A 183 -20.84 -18.39 -12.77
N THR A 184 -21.78 -17.49 -13.10
CA THR A 184 -21.76 -16.11 -12.60
C THR A 184 -21.91 -16.04 -11.08
N ASP A 185 -22.85 -16.82 -10.52
CA ASP A 185 -23.05 -16.88 -9.07
C ASP A 185 -21.77 -17.37 -8.37
N ASN A 186 -21.14 -18.43 -8.90
CA ASN A 186 -19.90 -18.98 -8.34
C ASN A 186 -18.70 -18.04 -8.50
N ILE A 187 -18.55 -17.38 -9.65
CA ILE A 187 -17.51 -16.37 -9.88
C ILE A 187 -17.67 -15.21 -8.88
N ALA A 188 -18.90 -14.78 -8.59
CA ALA A 188 -19.15 -13.72 -7.62
C ALA A 188 -18.70 -14.11 -6.20
N VAL A 189 -18.82 -15.38 -5.81
CA VAL A 189 -18.28 -15.87 -4.52
C VAL A 189 -16.76 -15.80 -4.52
N MET A 190 -16.09 -16.26 -5.58
CA MET A 190 -14.62 -16.23 -5.68
C MET A 190 -14.07 -14.79 -5.68
N ILE A 191 -14.77 -13.85 -6.33
CA ILE A 191 -14.43 -12.42 -6.28
C ILE A 191 -14.57 -11.86 -4.87
N ARG A 192 -15.58 -12.27 -4.09
CA ARG A 192 -15.72 -11.84 -2.69
C ARG A 192 -14.58 -12.38 -1.83
N TRP A 193 -14.22 -13.64 -1.97
CA TRP A 193 -13.07 -14.21 -1.25
C TRP A 193 -11.77 -13.50 -1.57
N LEU A 194 -11.56 -13.16 -2.85
CA LEU A 194 -10.45 -12.31 -3.26
C LEU A 194 -10.50 -10.95 -2.55
N ALA A 195 -11.67 -10.30 -2.51
CA ALA A 195 -11.83 -8.99 -1.86
C ALA A 195 -11.58 -9.06 -0.34
N ASP A 196 -11.96 -10.15 0.31
CA ASP A 196 -11.77 -10.39 1.74
C ASP A 196 -10.29 -10.63 2.05
N GLY A 197 -9.59 -11.44 1.24
CA GLY A 197 -8.14 -11.65 1.34
C GLY A 197 -7.33 -10.38 1.04
N ILE A 198 -7.83 -9.52 0.15
CA ILE A 198 -7.24 -8.18 0.00
C ILE A 198 -7.43 -7.43 1.31
N GLN A 199 -8.66 -7.30 1.83
CA GLN A 199 -9.00 -6.55 3.06
C GLN A 199 -8.16 -6.91 4.28
N SER A 200 -7.81 -8.17 4.49
CA SER A 200 -6.93 -8.55 5.60
C SER A 200 -5.49 -8.04 5.45
N SER A 201 -5.03 -7.76 4.22
CA SER A 201 -3.66 -7.32 3.90
C SER A 201 -3.38 -5.81 4.03
N HIS A 202 -4.24 -5.07 4.73
CA HIS A 202 -4.36 -3.59 4.77
C HIS A 202 -3.08 -2.75 5.02
N ASN A 203 -1.95 -3.37 5.38
CA ASN A 203 -0.69 -2.73 5.77
C ASN A 203 0.48 -2.92 4.77
N GLY A 204 0.25 -3.50 3.59
CA GLY A 204 1.29 -3.72 2.59
C GLY A 204 1.36 -2.64 1.51
N GLY A 205 2.57 -2.30 1.03
CA GLY A 205 2.76 -1.45 -0.17
C GLY A 205 2.13 -2.01 -1.45
N LEU A 206 1.71 -3.28 -1.44
CA LEU A 206 1.03 -3.97 -2.55
C LEU A 206 -0.50 -3.84 -2.51
N TRP A 207 -1.07 -3.34 -1.41
CA TRP A 207 -2.52 -3.21 -1.23
C TRP A 207 -3.20 -2.47 -2.39
N SER A 208 -2.65 -1.33 -2.80
CA SER A 208 -3.21 -0.52 -3.89
C SER A 208 -3.20 -1.26 -5.23
N THR A 209 -2.15 -2.05 -5.50
CA THR A 209 -2.05 -2.91 -6.67
C THR A 209 -3.11 -4.00 -6.64
N LEU A 210 -3.35 -4.63 -5.49
CA LEU A 210 -4.36 -5.69 -5.35
C LEU A 210 -5.77 -5.14 -5.49
N VAL A 211 -6.07 -3.99 -4.90
CA VAL A 211 -7.36 -3.31 -5.11
C VAL A 211 -7.56 -2.99 -6.59
N SER A 212 -6.52 -2.53 -7.28
CA SER A 212 -6.57 -2.28 -8.73
C SER A 212 -6.84 -3.58 -9.52
N TYR A 213 -6.19 -4.68 -9.13
CA TYR A 213 -6.41 -6.00 -9.70
C TYR A 213 -7.85 -6.49 -9.48
N HIS A 214 -8.39 -6.33 -8.27
CA HIS A 214 -9.79 -6.65 -7.94
C HIS A 214 -10.77 -5.85 -8.82
N MET A 215 -10.56 -4.54 -8.96
CA MET A 215 -11.39 -3.69 -9.82
C MET A 215 -11.33 -4.12 -11.29
N LEU A 216 -10.15 -4.53 -11.76
CA LEU A 216 -9.99 -5.08 -13.10
C LEU A 216 -10.75 -6.39 -13.29
N ILE A 217 -10.72 -7.29 -12.30
CA ILE A 217 -11.49 -8.55 -12.33
C ILE A 217 -12.99 -8.28 -12.37
N ILE A 218 -13.49 -7.39 -11.52
CA ILE A 218 -14.93 -7.01 -11.53
C ILE A 218 -15.30 -6.46 -12.90
N SER A 219 -14.48 -5.56 -13.45
CA SER A 219 -14.72 -4.96 -14.76
C SER A 219 -14.75 -6.01 -15.88
N LYS A 220 -13.82 -6.97 -15.86
CA LYS A 220 -13.79 -8.12 -16.79
C LYS A 220 -15.06 -8.97 -16.67
N GLU A 221 -15.53 -9.20 -15.44
CA GLU A 221 -16.73 -10.01 -15.19
C GLU A 221 -17.99 -9.30 -15.69
N GLN A 222 -18.19 -8.02 -15.36
CA GLN A 222 -19.35 -7.25 -15.83
C GLN A 222 -19.39 -7.17 -17.37
N ALA A 223 -18.25 -6.89 -18.01
CA ALA A 223 -18.17 -6.91 -19.48
C ALA A 223 -18.45 -8.31 -20.07
N GLY A 224 -18.05 -9.38 -19.37
CA GLY A 224 -18.36 -10.76 -19.74
C GLY A 224 -19.85 -11.07 -19.66
N LEU A 225 -20.52 -10.59 -18.61
CA LEU A 225 -21.97 -10.72 -18.41
C LEU A 225 -22.77 -9.95 -19.45
N GLU A 226 -22.40 -8.69 -19.71
CA GLU A 226 -23.03 -7.88 -20.75
C GLU A 226 -22.95 -8.55 -22.12
N ARG A 227 -21.80 -9.14 -22.47
CA ARG A 227 -21.63 -9.90 -23.71
C ARG A 227 -22.51 -11.16 -23.75
N ALA A 228 -22.55 -11.91 -22.64
CA ALA A 228 -23.32 -13.15 -22.56
C ALA A 228 -24.83 -12.86 -22.63
N LEU A 229 -25.32 -11.89 -21.86
CA LEU A 229 -26.71 -11.45 -21.90
C LEU A 229 -27.06 -10.81 -23.25
N GLY A 230 -26.21 -9.91 -23.75
CA GLY A 230 -26.39 -9.24 -25.04
C GLY A 230 -26.50 -10.23 -26.19
N SER A 231 -25.59 -11.21 -26.28
CA SER A 231 -25.65 -12.25 -27.31
C SER A 231 -26.93 -13.10 -27.23
N THR A 232 -27.37 -13.47 -26.02
CA THR A 232 -28.65 -14.18 -25.86
C THR A 232 -29.86 -13.33 -26.25
N PHE A 233 -29.84 -12.04 -25.92
CA PHE A 233 -30.91 -11.10 -26.26
C PHE A 233 -31.01 -10.86 -27.76
N PHE A 234 -29.87 -10.60 -28.43
CA PHE A 234 -29.80 -10.46 -29.88
C PHE A 234 -30.25 -11.74 -30.60
N ALA A 235 -29.83 -12.91 -30.12
CA ALA A 235 -30.22 -14.19 -30.71
C ALA A 235 -31.73 -14.49 -30.55
N GLN A 236 -32.37 -13.99 -29.50
CA GLN A 236 -33.80 -14.20 -29.25
C GLN A 236 -34.71 -13.17 -29.93
N GLY A 237 -34.16 -12.10 -30.51
CA GLY A 237 -34.91 -11.09 -31.28
C GLY A 237 -35.96 -10.30 -30.49
N LYS A 238 -36.04 -10.46 -29.16
CA LYS A 238 -37.02 -9.78 -28.31
C LYS A 238 -36.40 -8.56 -27.67
N SER A 239 -36.51 -7.42 -28.33
CA SER A 239 -36.36 -6.12 -27.67
C SER A 239 -37.55 -5.95 -26.72
N THR A 240 -37.36 -6.11 -25.41
CA THR A 240 -38.34 -5.66 -24.43
C THR A 240 -38.45 -4.15 -24.56
N ARG A 241 -39.57 -3.72 -25.16
CA ARG A 241 -40.03 -2.34 -25.19
C ARG A 241 -40.84 -2.04 -23.95
#